data_AF-A0A838HMJ1-F1
#
_entry.id   AF-A0A838HMJ1-F1
#
_cell.length_a   1.000
_cell.length_b   1.000
_cell.length_c   1.000
_cell.angle_alpha   90.00
_cell.angle_beta   90.00
_cell.angle_gamma   90.00
#
_symmetry.space_group_name_H-M   'P 1'
#
loop_
_entity.id
_entity.type
_entity.pdbx_description
1 polymer ?
#
loop_
_entity_poly.entity_id
_entity_poly.type
_entity_poly.pdbx_seq_one_letter_code
_entity_poly.pdbx_strand_id
1 'polypeptide(L)'
;MTELPRPYPGYLERLAERMAADMAATDPLTSAHRGAPEPLRAAAASSVEGLAGELVALSHEIHAHPELGFGEHRAAAAVAGLVRARGHEVEVGAYGLPT
;
A
#
# COMPACT_ATOMS: atom_id res chain seq x y z
N MET A 1 -1.96 4.41 -43.06
CA MET A 1 -1.46 3.82 -41.80
C MET A 1 -0.15 4.53 -41.49
N THR A 2 -0.17 5.50 -40.57
CA THR A 2 1.02 6.29 -40.22
C THR A 2 1.96 5.38 -39.43
N GLU A 3 3.15 5.08 -39.97
CA GLU A 3 4.19 4.42 -39.20
C GLU A 3 4.55 5.31 -38.00
N LEU A 4 4.36 4.78 -36.80
CA LEU A 4 4.86 5.43 -35.60
C LEU A 4 6.39 5.50 -35.70
N PRO A 5 7.01 6.69 -35.55
CA PRO A 5 8.45 6.81 -35.65
C PRO A 5 9.11 5.90 -34.62
N ARG A 6 10.08 5.09 -35.06
CA ARG A 6 10.86 4.25 -34.16
C ARG A 6 11.53 5.16 -33.12
N PRO A 7 11.36 4.91 -31.81
CA PRO A 7 12.08 5.65 -30.79
C PRO A 7 13.58 5.59 -31.11
N TYR A 8 14.30 6.67 -30.83
CA TYR A 8 15.75 6.71 -30.97
C TYR A 8 16.37 5.47 -30.29
N PRO A 9 17.22 4.67 -30.98
CA PRO A 9 17.69 3.39 -30.44
C PRO A 9 18.32 3.48 -29.05
N GLY A 10 19.07 4.54 -28.75
CA GLY A 10 19.68 4.78 -27.44
C GLY A 10 18.79 5.53 -26.44
N TYR A 11 17.47 5.60 -26.66
CA TYR A 11 16.56 6.31 -25.75
C TYR A 11 16.49 5.63 -24.38
N LEU A 12 16.43 4.30 -24.38
CA LEU A 12 16.44 3.50 -23.16
C LEU A 12 17.79 3.57 -22.45
N GLU A 13 18.89 3.60 -23.20
CA GLU A 13 20.24 3.80 -22.67
C GLU A 13 20.35 5.15 -21.95
N ARG A 14 19.91 6.24 -22.59
CA ARG A 14 19.90 7.57 -21.95
C ARG A 14 18.97 7.66 -20.74
N LEU A 15 17.82 7.00 -20.77
CA LEU A 15 16.93 6.92 -19.61
C LEU A 15 17.59 6.16 -18.46
N ALA A 16 18.26 5.04 -18.76
CA ALA A 16 18.99 4.27 -17.76
C ALA A 16 20.17 5.06 -17.18
N GLU A 17 20.93 5.77 -18.02
CA GLU A 17 22.01 6.67 -17.58
C GLU A 17 21.48 7.81 -16.69
N ARG A 18 20.36 8.43 -17.06
CA ARG A 18 19.70 9.46 -16.26
C ARG A 18 19.21 8.90 -14.93
N MET A 19 18.53 7.77 -14.95
CA MET A 19 18.08 7.09 -13.73
C MET A 19 19.26 6.71 -12.84
N ALA A 20 20.36 6.20 -13.41
CA ALA A 20 21.57 5.87 -12.65
C ALA A 20 22.23 7.11 -12.05
N ALA A 21 22.31 8.21 -12.80
CA ALA A 21 22.83 9.48 -12.31
C ALA A 21 21.93 10.08 -11.21
N ASP A 22 20.61 10.06 -11.41
CA ASP A 22 19.64 10.54 -10.44
C ASP A 22 19.67 9.68 -9.16
N MET A 23 19.75 8.35 -9.30
CA MET A 23 19.90 7.43 -8.18
C MET A 23 21.24 7.63 -7.44
N ALA A 24 22.34 7.84 -8.15
CA ALA A 24 23.66 8.10 -7.54
C ALA A 24 23.72 9.45 -6.82
N ALA A 25 22.94 10.43 -7.27
CA ALA A 25 22.85 11.77 -6.68
C ALA A 25 21.79 11.87 -5.57
N THR A 26 20.94 10.87 -5.38
CA THR A 26 19.88 10.87 -4.38
C THR A 26 20.39 10.23 -3.09
N ASP A 27 20.34 10.99 -1.99
CA ASP A 27 20.59 10.42 -0.67
C ASP A 27 19.53 9.35 -0.34
N PRO A 28 19.94 8.18 0.16
CA PRO A 28 18.98 7.17 0.59
C PRO A 28 18.02 7.74 1.64
N LEU A 29 16.74 7.41 1.52
CA LEU A 29 15.79 7.64 2.61
C LEU A 29 16.25 6.83 3.82
N THR A 30 16.81 7.52 4.81
CA THR A 30 17.27 6.93 6.07
C THR A 30 16.43 7.45 7.22
N SER A 31 16.40 6.69 8.32
CA SER A 31 15.77 7.10 9.56
C SER A 31 16.85 7.22 10.64
N ALA A 32 16.77 8.28 11.45
CA ALA A 32 17.59 8.42 12.65
C ALA A 32 17.27 7.36 13.72
N HIS A 33 16.14 6.67 13.58
CA HIS A 33 15.69 5.63 14.50
C HIS A 33 16.10 4.24 14.03
N ARG A 34 16.62 3.43 14.96
CA ARG A 34 16.96 2.02 14.69
C ARG A 34 15.73 1.13 14.41
N GLY A 35 14.53 1.62 14.73
CA GLY A 35 13.29 0.83 14.67
C GLY A 35 13.04 0.03 15.96
N ALA A 36 11.98 -0.78 15.94
CA ALA A 36 11.62 -1.64 17.06
C ALA A 36 12.66 -2.77 17.25
N PRO A 37 12.91 -3.21 18.50
CA PRO A 37 13.73 -4.39 18.80
C PRO A 37 13.29 -5.64 18.02
N GLU A 38 14.25 -6.51 17.68
CA GLU A 38 13.98 -7.71 16.90
C GLU A 38 12.89 -8.64 17.49
N PRO A 39 12.83 -8.87 18.82
CA PRO A 39 11.74 -9.68 19.39
C PRO A 39 10.36 -9.07 19.16
N LEU A 40 10.25 -7.73 19.18
CA LEU A 40 8.98 -7.03 18.94
C LEU A 40 8.60 -7.07 17.45
N ARG A 41 9.58 -6.91 16.56
CA ARG A 41 9.37 -7.08 15.12
C ARG A 41 8.89 -8.49 14.77
N ALA A 42 9.55 -9.51 15.32
CA ALA A 42 9.19 -10.90 15.10
C ALA A 42 7.77 -11.22 15.63
N ALA A 43 7.43 -10.72 16.83
CA ALA A 43 6.08 -10.88 17.39
C ALA A 43 5.00 -10.19 16.53
N ALA A 44 5.28 -8.99 16.03
CA ALA A 44 4.37 -8.30 15.12
C ALA A 44 4.20 -9.05 13.79
N ALA A 45 5.30 -9.54 13.20
CA ALA A 45 5.26 -10.33 11.96
C ALA A 45 4.44 -11.61 12.13
N SER A 46 4.70 -12.37 13.20
CA SER A 46 3.95 -13.59 13.51
C SER A 46 2.46 -13.32 13.76
N SER A 47 2.14 -12.18 14.40
CA SER A 47 0.75 -11.76 14.57
C SER A 47 0.09 -11.53 13.21
N VAL A 48 0.72 -10.78 12.31
CA VAL A 48 0.20 -10.52 10.96
C VAL A 48 0.08 -11.79 10.11
N GLU A 49 1.06 -12.68 10.18
CA GLU A 49 1.01 -13.98 9.50
C GLU A 49 -0.17 -14.82 9.97
N GLY A 50 -0.48 -14.79 11.27
CA GLY A 50 -1.69 -15.42 11.82
C GLY A 50 -3.00 -14.83 11.29
N LEU A 51 -2.98 -13.61 10.77
CA LEU A 51 -4.14 -12.92 10.17
C LEU A 51 -4.23 -13.08 8.65
N ALA A 52 -3.23 -13.70 8.00
CA ALA A 52 -3.07 -13.63 6.55
C ALA A 52 -4.33 -14.06 5.78
N GLY A 53 -5.00 -15.12 6.21
CA GLY A 53 -6.23 -15.60 5.57
C GLY A 53 -7.37 -14.56 5.61
N GLU A 54 -7.61 -13.94 6.76
CA GLU A 54 -8.65 -12.92 6.95
C GLU A 54 -8.32 -11.64 6.18
N LEU A 55 -7.06 -11.21 6.20
CA LEU A 55 -6.60 -10.01 5.49
C LEU A 55 -6.70 -10.18 3.97
N VAL A 56 -6.33 -11.35 3.45
CA VAL A 56 -6.46 -11.66 2.02
C VAL A 56 -7.95 -11.75 1.62
N ALA A 57 -8.79 -12.38 2.44
CA ALA A 57 -10.22 -12.43 2.19
C ALA A 57 -10.85 -11.02 2.14
N LEU A 58 -10.52 -10.17 3.11
CA LEU A 58 -10.95 -8.76 3.14
C LEU A 58 -10.46 -8.01 1.89
N SER A 59 -9.20 -8.21 1.48
CA SER A 59 -8.66 -7.59 0.27
C SER A 59 -9.44 -8.01 -0.98
N HIS A 60 -9.80 -9.29 -1.11
CA HIS A 60 -10.60 -9.77 -2.23
C HIS A 60 -12.03 -9.23 -2.19
N GLU A 61 -12.64 -9.12 -1.01
CA GLU A 61 -13.97 -8.54 -0.84
C GLU A 61 -14.01 -7.07 -1.29
N ILE A 62 -13.05 -6.25 -0.85
CA ILE A 62 -12.94 -4.85 -1.26
C ILE A 62 -12.71 -4.75 -2.77
N HIS A 63 -11.83 -5.59 -3.32
CA HIS A 63 -11.54 -5.58 -4.76
C HIS A 63 -12.75 -6.00 -5.61
N ALA A 64 -13.57 -6.93 -5.12
CA ALA A 64 -14.77 -7.38 -5.82
C ALA A 64 -15.90 -6.33 -5.83
N HIS A 65 -15.81 -5.31 -4.97
CA HIS A 65 -16.82 -4.27 -4.80
C HIS A 65 -16.19 -2.87 -4.84
N PRO A 66 -15.68 -2.42 -5.99
CA PRO A 66 -15.01 -1.12 -6.08
C PRO A 66 -16.00 0.01 -5.80
N GLU A 67 -15.56 0.97 -4.99
CA GLU A 67 -16.28 2.20 -4.65
C GLU A 67 -15.44 3.42 -5.05
N LEU A 68 -16.07 4.59 -5.12
CA LEU A 68 -15.38 5.83 -5.44
C LEU A 68 -14.59 6.36 -4.23
N GLY A 69 -13.51 7.09 -4.52
CA GLY A 69 -12.76 7.88 -3.55
C GLY A 69 -13.68 8.71 -2.64
N PHE A 70 -13.52 8.56 -1.32
CA PHE A 70 -14.33 9.23 -0.28
C PHE A 70 -15.81 8.78 -0.19
N GLY A 71 -16.16 7.70 -0.88
CA GLY A 71 -17.50 7.09 -0.90
C GLY A 71 -17.49 5.59 -0.64
N GLU A 72 -16.40 5.05 -0.09
CA GLU A 72 -16.16 3.62 0.15
C GLU A 72 -16.88 3.07 1.39
N HIS A 73 -18.21 3.12 1.39
CA HIS A 73 -19.02 2.68 2.53
C HIS A 73 -18.90 1.18 2.81
N ARG A 74 -18.86 0.33 1.79
CA ARG A 74 -18.73 -1.12 1.96
C ARG A 74 -17.33 -1.46 2.44
N ALA A 75 -16.30 -0.89 1.84
CA ALA A 75 -14.92 -1.14 2.26
C ALA A 75 -14.70 -0.70 3.71
N ALA A 76 -15.17 0.51 4.08
CA ALA A 76 -15.09 1.00 5.45
C ALA A 76 -15.83 0.11 6.43
N ALA A 77 -17.05 -0.33 6.09
CA ALA A 77 -17.83 -1.25 6.92
C ALA A 77 -17.16 -2.61 7.08
N ALA A 78 -16.57 -3.17 6.03
CA ALA A 78 -15.86 -4.45 6.06
C ALA A 78 -14.62 -4.39 6.97
N VAL A 79 -13.80 -3.35 6.82
CA VAL A 79 -12.63 -3.12 7.70
C VAL A 79 -13.07 -2.95 9.15
N ALA A 80 -14.09 -2.11 9.39
CA ALA A 80 -14.60 -1.88 10.74
C ALA A 80 -15.18 -3.16 11.36
N GLY A 81 -15.86 -3.98 10.57
CA GLY A 81 -16.37 -5.28 10.98
C GLY A 81 -15.25 -6.22 11.44
N LEU A 82 -14.19 -6.35 10.64
CA LEU A 82 -13.03 -7.19 10.98
C LEU A 82 -12.35 -6.72 12.28
N VAL A 83 -12.14 -5.42 12.43
CA VAL A 83 -11.47 -4.85 13.61
C VAL A 83 -12.35 -4.99 14.86
N ARG A 84 -13.67 -4.76 14.76
CA ARG A 84 -14.61 -4.99 15.87
C ARG A 84 -14.70 -6.44 16.29
N ALA A 85 -14.66 -7.38 15.35
CA ALA A 85 -14.65 -8.83 15.64
C ALA A 85 -13.46 -9.25 16.51
N ARG A 86 -12.40 -8.43 16.57
CA ARG A 86 -11.22 -8.64 17.41
C ARG A 86 -11.26 -7.87 18.74
N GLY A 87 -12.41 -7.29 19.08
CA GLY A 87 -12.64 -6.64 20.37
C GLY A 87 -12.16 -5.19 20.44
N HIS A 88 -11.87 -4.56 19.30
CA HIS A 88 -11.49 -3.15 19.25
C HIS A 88 -12.71 -2.26 19.00
N GLU A 89 -12.74 -1.10 19.65
CA GLU A 89 -13.69 -0.05 19.30
C GLU A 89 -13.29 0.60 17.98
N VAL A 90 -14.28 0.83 17.11
CA VAL A 90 -14.07 1.43 15.79
C VAL A 90 -15.17 2.45 15.52
N GLU A 91 -14.75 3.65 15.16
CA GLU A 91 -15.60 4.71 14.64
C GLU A 91 -15.57 4.68 13.10
N VAL A 92 -16.74 4.75 12.48
CA VAL A 92 -16.93 4.88 11.02
C VAL A 92 -17.65 6.20 10.79
N GLY A 93 -17.23 6.96 9.78
CA GLY A 93 -17.74 8.31 9.55
C GLY A 93 -16.91 9.37 10.28
N ALA A 94 -15.59 9.37 10.04
CA ALA A 94 -14.64 10.24 10.71
C ALA A 94 -14.24 11.46 9.87
N TYR A 95 -13.81 12.54 10.53
CA TYR A 95 -13.23 13.74 9.88
C TYR A 95 -14.10 14.39 8.79
N GLY A 96 -15.43 14.32 8.95
CA GLY A 96 -16.38 14.91 8.00
C GLY A 96 -16.69 14.04 6.77
N LEU A 97 -16.19 12.81 6.74
CA LEU A 97 -16.61 11.79 5.79
C LEU A 97 -17.64 10.87 6.46
N PRO A 98 -18.63 10.36 5.71
CA PRO A 98 -19.59 9.38 6.22
C PRO A 98 -19.04 7.94 6.18
N THR A 99 -17.81 7.77 5.69
CA THR A 99 -17.06 6.51 5.60
C THR A 99 -16.01 6.39 6.70
#